data_AF-A0A5B0MEX6-F1
#
_entry.id   AF-A0A5B0MEX6-F1
#
_cell.length_a   1.000
_cell.length_b   1.000
_cell.length_c   1.000
_cell.angle_alpha   90.00
_cell.angle_beta   90.00
_cell.angle_gamma   90.00
#
_symmetry.space_group_name_H-M   'P 1'
#
loop_
_entity.id
_entity.type
_entity.pdbx_description
1 polymer ?
#
loop_
_entity_poly.entity_id
_entity_poly.type
_entity_poly.pdbx_seq_one_letter_code
_entity_poly.pdbx_strand_id
1 'polypeptide(L)'
;MAAIILEAVVLNSNHNHHYLTTTTNPAPGTGGGSVKSDVAPETPLAAKDIPATIWLLYNTKLTRVRTQGLEFVDDLAKAARNEFSPHLRDFASSDITLHVNEHAEALTPHSRLAEIAAQLSPCGVSKTPLIVKVPAIKAGSKVGEGLIRFWKALPEASLVVDGEVEYLELKESYILGDENLGDRLLVRPIYKELCEFFKANAYNRWVVTGTPGIGKTFFSVYYMWIAARAKKTVVWQPPFLPEHLSYLMTSRGVELVGTWDSEITDALATSDAVHIVDGKAPKLRKVWTLLVTSPQHNHYHQFLKENNSKLLYMPPWSYEELQTCKAILYPDERILPTTLMDRVFEWYGGVPRYVLARASTEFKRKGGNEDAAFQAVNQRLTEAINRGGIMDVMKAFQAKTPDGQFSHRVVHIYSHPSGELTRYHLSWASHQVESAMTKRCEQELCIDLPNLL
;
A
#
# COMPACT_ATOMS: atom_id res chain seq x y z
N MET A 1 8.45 13.20 -6.66
CA MET A 1 8.29 12.80 -5.24
C MET A 1 6.83 12.95 -4.83
N ALA A 2 5.97 12.01 -5.23
CA ALA A 2 4.55 12.00 -4.88
C ALA A 2 4.01 10.56 -4.90
N ALA A 3 3.11 10.25 -3.95
CA ALA A 3 2.24 9.06 -3.88
C ALA A 3 2.87 7.65 -3.73
N ILE A 4 3.50 7.39 -2.58
CA ILE A 4 3.68 6.03 -2.04
C ILE A 4 2.39 5.64 -1.29
N ILE A 5 1.43 5.08 -2.03
CA ILE A 5 0.20 4.50 -1.50
C ILE A 5 0.01 3.10 -2.11
N LEU A 6 -0.20 2.15 -1.18
CA LEU A 6 -0.30 0.69 -1.27
C LEU A 6 0.89 -0.02 -1.96
N GLU A 7 1.82 -0.51 -1.15
CA GLU A 7 2.59 -1.73 -1.45
C GLU A 7 2.03 -2.76 -0.45
N ALA A 8 1.06 -3.57 -0.87
CA ALA A 8 0.59 -4.73 -0.11
C ALA A 8 1.07 -5.98 -0.85
N VAL A 9 1.64 -6.91 -0.09
CA VAL A 9 2.33 -8.10 -0.58
C VAL A 9 1.46 -9.33 -0.45
N VAL A 10 1.60 -10.18 -1.48
CA VAL A 10 1.10 -11.55 -1.67
C VAL A 10 0.85 -12.31 -0.37
N LEU A 11 -0.43 -12.46 -0.03
CA LEU A 11 -0.95 -13.54 0.80
C LEU A 11 -1.41 -14.66 -0.14
N ASN A 12 -0.75 -15.81 -0.11
CA ASN A 12 -1.29 -17.03 -0.71
C ASN A 12 -1.91 -17.82 0.43
N SER A 13 -3.23 -17.83 0.51
CA SER A 13 -4.00 -18.60 1.47
C SER A 13 -3.93 -20.08 1.08
N ASN A 14 -3.04 -20.84 1.70
CA ASN A 14 -3.07 -22.30 1.60
C ASN A 14 -4.24 -22.84 2.42
N HIS A 15 -5.40 -22.98 1.81
CA HIS A 15 -6.40 -23.93 2.28
C HIS A 15 -6.00 -25.33 1.79
N ASN A 16 -5.45 -26.13 2.70
CA ASN A 16 -5.28 -27.57 2.51
C ASN A 16 -6.67 -28.23 2.43
N HIS A 17 -7.15 -28.51 1.22
CA HIS A 17 -8.15 -29.55 1.03
C HIS A 17 -7.45 -30.91 1.02
N HIS A 18 -7.66 -31.67 2.09
CA HIS A 18 -7.36 -33.09 2.15
C HIS A 18 -8.11 -33.82 1.03
N TYR A 19 -7.39 -34.29 0.02
CA TYR A 19 -7.85 -35.39 -0.82
C TYR A 19 -7.25 -36.69 -0.31
N LEU A 20 -8.14 -37.60 0.07
CA LEU A 20 -7.89 -38.98 0.45
C LEU A 20 -7.15 -39.71 -0.68
N THR A 21 -5.94 -40.18 -0.41
CA THR A 21 -5.21 -41.13 -1.25
C THR A 21 -5.70 -42.55 -0.93
N THR A 22 -6.46 -43.14 -1.84
CA THR A 22 -6.70 -44.58 -1.87
C THR A 22 -5.56 -45.29 -2.58
N THR A 23 -4.86 -46.11 -1.81
CA THR A 23 -3.83 -47.07 -2.20
C THR A 23 -4.37 -48.18 -3.11
N THR A 24 -3.66 -48.50 -4.20
CA THR A 24 -3.56 -49.86 -4.74
C THR A 24 -2.23 -50.04 -5.49
N ASN A 25 -1.35 -50.90 -4.95
CA ASN A 25 -0.28 -51.57 -5.70
C ASN A 25 -0.87 -52.73 -6.51
N PRO A 26 -0.18 -53.19 -7.57
CA PRO A 26 0.45 -54.50 -7.45
C PRO A 26 1.88 -54.58 -8.02
N ALA A 27 2.55 -55.68 -7.64
CA ALA A 27 3.98 -55.97 -7.77
C ALA A 27 4.33 -56.78 -9.06
N PRO A 28 5.48 -57.49 -9.18
CA PRO A 28 6.53 -57.21 -10.15
C PRO A 28 6.69 -58.28 -11.25
N GLY A 29 7.39 -57.93 -12.35
CA GLY A 29 7.71 -58.85 -13.44
C GLY A 29 9.10 -58.60 -14.02
N THR A 30 9.90 -59.66 -14.07
CA THR A 30 11.33 -59.74 -14.39
C THR A 30 11.65 -59.88 -15.88
N GLY A 31 12.76 -59.26 -16.32
CA GLY A 31 13.78 -59.91 -17.17
C GLY A 31 13.80 -59.58 -18.68
N GLY A 32 14.98 -59.17 -19.18
CA GLY A 32 15.37 -59.44 -20.58
C GLY A 32 16.16 -58.35 -21.34
N GLY A 33 17.47 -58.25 -21.10
CA GLY A 33 18.58 -58.13 -22.07
C GLY A 33 18.53 -57.22 -23.33
N SER A 34 19.48 -56.26 -23.34
CA SER A 34 20.41 -55.90 -24.45
C SER A 34 19.88 -55.25 -25.75
N VAL A 35 20.33 -54.01 -26.04
CA VAL A 35 21.35 -53.66 -27.06
C VAL A 35 21.74 -52.17 -26.89
N LYS A 36 23.04 -51.88 -26.94
CA LYS A 36 23.63 -50.54 -26.92
C LYS A 36 23.35 -49.78 -28.23
N SER A 37 23.00 -48.50 -28.12
CA SER A 37 23.40 -47.49 -29.12
C SER A 37 23.94 -46.27 -28.38
N ASP A 38 25.25 -46.07 -28.51
CA ASP A 38 25.93 -44.84 -28.11
C ASP A 38 25.39 -43.67 -28.92
N VAL A 39 24.53 -42.87 -28.31
CA VAL A 39 24.30 -41.49 -28.70
C VAL A 39 24.59 -40.68 -27.45
N ALA A 40 25.65 -39.88 -27.52
CA ALA A 40 26.00 -38.93 -26.48
C ALA A 40 24.75 -38.14 -26.07
N PRO A 41 24.46 -37.94 -24.77
CA PRO A 41 23.45 -36.97 -24.42
C PRO A 41 23.98 -35.63 -24.92
N GLU A 42 23.33 -35.08 -25.94
CA GLU A 42 23.39 -33.65 -26.21
C GLU A 42 23.13 -32.99 -24.87
N THR A 43 24.18 -32.41 -24.33
CA THR A 43 24.11 -31.62 -23.12
C THR A 43 23.17 -30.48 -23.49
N PRO A 44 22.02 -30.30 -22.81
CA PRO A 44 21.22 -29.12 -23.05
C PRO A 44 22.12 -27.91 -22.76
N LEU A 45 22.37 -27.13 -23.81
CA LEU A 45 23.04 -25.85 -23.76
C LEU A 45 22.45 -25.04 -22.59
N ALA A 46 23.35 -24.45 -21.82
CA ALA A 46 23.12 -23.87 -20.51
C ALA A 46 21.86 -22.99 -20.41
N ALA A 47 21.05 -23.25 -19.39
CA ALA A 47 20.09 -22.29 -18.85
C ALA A 47 20.83 -21.09 -18.21
N LYS A 48 21.31 -20.19 -19.05
CA LYS A 48 21.72 -18.82 -18.72
C LYS A 48 20.97 -17.98 -19.74
N ASP A 49 19.96 -17.18 -19.39
CA ASP A 49 20.17 -15.73 -19.35
C ASP A 49 18.91 -14.96 -18.87
N ILE A 50 17.92 -15.62 -18.26
CA ILE A 50 16.79 -14.89 -17.65
C ILE A 50 17.27 -14.28 -16.33
N PRO A 51 17.16 -12.95 -16.12
CA PRO A 51 17.47 -12.35 -14.83
C PRO A 51 16.65 -13.02 -13.71
N ALA A 52 17.29 -13.33 -12.58
CA ALA A 52 16.59 -13.88 -11.40
C ALA A 52 15.49 -12.94 -10.87
N THR A 53 15.55 -11.67 -11.24
CA THR A 53 14.58 -10.64 -10.92
C THR A 53 14.47 -9.67 -12.08
N ILE A 54 13.25 -9.31 -12.45
CA ILE A 54 12.97 -8.32 -13.49
C ILE A 54 12.36 -7.08 -12.84
N TRP A 55 12.84 -5.90 -13.20
CA TRP A 55 12.25 -4.63 -12.79
C TRP A 55 11.12 -4.23 -13.72
N LEU A 56 10.04 -3.72 -13.13
CA LEU A 56 8.84 -3.26 -13.82
C LEU A 56 8.58 -1.78 -13.50
N LEU A 57 8.10 -1.03 -14.47
CA LEU A 57 7.75 0.39 -14.37
C LEU A 57 6.29 0.61 -14.80
N TYR A 58 5.50 1.25 -13.95
CA TYR A 58 4.14 1.69 -14.26
C TYR A 58 3.86 3.06 -13.66
N ASN A 59 3.41 4.05 -14.46
CA ASN A 59 3.07 5.41 -14.00
C ASN A 59 4.09 6.00 -13.01
N THR A 60 5.39 5.90 -13.34
CA THR A 60 6.55 6.32 -12.52
C THR A 60 6.89 5.46 -11.29
N LYS A 61 6.11 4.41 -11.00
CA LYS A 61 6.39 3.47 -9.91
C LYS A 61 7.20 2.29 -10.41
N LEU A 62 8.26 1.99 -9.66
CA LEU A 62 9.17 0.91 -9.95
C LEU A 62 8.96 -0.22 -8.94
N THR A 63 8.74 -1.44 -9.42
CA THR A 63 8.73 -2.67 -8.60
C THR A 63 9.61 -3.73 -9.25
N ARG A 64 9.77 -4.88 -8.60
CA ARG A 64 10.54 -6.00 -9.14
C ARG A 64 9.86 -7.32 -8.86
N VAL A 65 9.91 -8.22 -9.83
CA VAL A 65 9.31 -9.55 -9.77
C VAL A 65 10.42 -10.60 -9.85
N ARG A 66 10.37 -11.63 -8.99
CA ARG A 66 11.23 -12.81 -9.14
C ARG A 66 10.72 -13.64 -10.30
N THR A 67 11.63 -14.07 -11.18
CA THR A 67 11.29 -14.89 -12.34
C THR A 67 11.16 -16.37 -12.01
N GLN A 68 11.58 -16.78 -10.81
CA GLN A 68 11.45 -18.15 -10.34
C GLN A 68 9.97 -18.58 -10.32
N GLY A 69 9.65 -19.64 -11.07
CA GLY A 69 8.30 -20.18 -11.19
C GLY A 69 7.41 -19.50 -12.23
N LEU A 70 7.93 -18.53 -12.99
CA LEU A 70 7.24 -17.94 -14.14
C LEU A 70 7.77 -18.58 -15.42
N GLU A 71 6.89 -19.08 -16.28
CA GLU A 71 7.29 -19.73 -17.54
C GLU A 71 7.02 -18.82 -18.75
N PHE A 72 5.92 -18.06 -18.71
CA PHE A 72 5.44 -17.26 -19.84
C PHE A 72 5.39 -15.76 -19.53
N VAL A 73 5.34 -14.93 -20.58
CA VAL A 73 5.09 -13.48 -20.46
C VAL A 73 3.76 -13.20 -19.75
N ASP A 74 2.74 -14.03 -19.97
CA ASP A 74 1.46 -13.99 -19.23
C ASP A 74 1.62 -14.12 -17.71
N ASP A 75 2.56 -14.96 -17.25
CA ASP A 75 2.83 -15.12 -15.82
C ASP A 75 3.50 -13.87 -15.26
N LEU A 76 4.37 -13.25 -16.05
CA LEU A 76 4.99 -11.97 -15.70
C LEU A 76 3.98 -10.81 -15.69
N ALA A 77 3.00 -10.81 -16.60
CA ALA A 77 1.90 -9.84 -16.62
C ALA A 77 0.97 -10.02 -15.41
N LYS A 78 0.64 -11.26 -15.03
CA LYS A 78 -0.08 -11.57 -13.78
C LYS A 78 0.71 -11.11 -12.55
N ALA A 79 2.01 -11.36 -12.51
CA ALA A 79 2.87 -10.89 -11.43
C ALA A 79 2.90 -9.35 -11.37
N ALA A 80 3.02 -8.67 -12.52
CA ALA A 80 2.93 -7.22 -12.61
C ALA A 80 1.59 -6.69 -12.07
N ARG A 81 0.47 -7.33 -12.45
CA ARG A 81 -0.86 -6.99 -11.91
C ARG A 81 -0.90 -7.03 -10.41
N ASN A 82 -0.34 -8.08 -9.80
CA ASN A 82 -0.35 -8.27 -8.35
C ASN A 82 0.56 -7.26 -7.65
N GLU A 83 1.76 -7.02 -8.18
CA GLU A 83 2.71 -6.03 -7.64
C GLU A 83 2.16 -4.59 -7.72
N PHE A 84 1.39 -4.30 -8.77
CA PHE A 84 0.69 -3.02 -8.94
C PHE A 84 -0.80 -3.12 -8.62
N SER A 85 -1.24 -4.07 -7.77
CA SER A 85 -2.65 -4.38 -7.49
C SER A 85 -3.55 -3.14 -7.35
N PRO A 86 -3.18 -2.09 -6.58
CA PRO A 86 -4.03 -0.92 -6.43
C PRO A 86 -4.35 -0.19 -7.74
N HIS A 87 -3.47 -0.30 -8.74
CA HIS A 87 -3.58 0.38 -10.04
C HIS A 87 -4.06 -0.56 -11.14
N LEU A 88 -3.73 -1.85 -11.05
CA LEU A 88 -3.93 -2.81 -12.14
C LEU A 88 -5.02 -3.86 -11.87
N ARG A 89 -5.59 -3.93 -10.65
CA ARG A 89 -6.59 -4.96 -10.28
C ARG A 89 -7.87 -4.95 -11.12
N ASP A 90 -8.24 -3.81 -11.69
CA ASP A 90 -9.44 -3.67 -12.52
C ASP A 90 -9.21 -4.14 -13.97
N PHE A 91 -7.95 -4.45 -14.34
CA PHE A 91 -7.60 -4.95 -15.66
C PHE A 91 -7.48 -6.47 -15.68
N ALA A 92 -7.94 -7.10 -16.76
CA ALA A 92 -7.59 -8.49 -17.00
C ALA A 92 -6.08 -8.59 -17.24
N SER A 93 -5.47 -9.73 -16.89
CA SER A 93 -4.04 -9.92 -17.16
C SER A 93 -3.73 -9.83 -18.66
N SER A 94 -4.69 -10.16 -19.52
CA SER A 94 -4.61 -9.99 -20.98
C SER A 94 -4.57 -8.53 -21.44
N ASP A 95 -5.05 -7.60 -20.62
CA ASP A 95 -5.02 -6.16 -20.92
C ASP A 95 -3.68 -5.52 -20.52
N ILE A 96 -2.81 -6.27 -19.83
CA ILE A 96 -1.53 -5.79 -19.33
C ILE A 96 -0.45 -6.19 -20.33
N THR A 97 0.10 -5.20 -21.02
CA THR A 97 1.20 -5.41 -21.97
C THR A 97 2.53 -5.01 -21.36
N LEU A 98 3.57 -5.79 -21.67
CA LEU A 98 4.93 -5.57 -21.19
C LEU A 98 5.82 -5.16 -22.35
N HIS A 99 6.60 -4.10 -22.16
CA HIS A 99 7.45 -3.52 -23.21
C HIS A 99 8.88 -3.36 -22.69
N VAL A 100 9.89 -3.69 -23.49
CA VAL A 100 11.30 -3.56 -23.08
C VAL A 100 11.78 -2.10 -22.94
N ASN A 101 11.06 -1.16 -23.56
CA ASN A 101 11.23 0.28 -23.40
C ASN A 101 9.96 1.01 -23.90
N GLU A 102 9.98 2.35 -23.90
CA GLU A 102 8.81 3.17 -24.20
C GLU A 102 8.27 3.00 -25.62
N HIS A 103 9.18 2.74 -26.57
CA HIS A 103 8.89 2.67 -28.00
C HIS A 103 8.83 1.23 -28.53
N ALA A 104 9.17 0.24 -27.71
CA ALA A 104 9.13 -1.16 -28.10
C ALA A 104 7.69 -1.67 -28.25
N GLU A 105 7.52 -2.63 -29.15
CA GLU A 105 6.30 -3.41 -29.25
C GLU A 105 6.05 -4.23 -27.97
N ALA A 106 4.80 -4.66 -27.78
CA ALA A 106 4.44 -5.50 -26.65
C ALA A 106 5.08 -6.88 -26.80
N LEU A 107 5.65 -7.41 -25.72
CA LEU A 107 6.07 -8.80 -25.65
C LEU A 107 4.85 -9.70 -25.89
N THR A 108 5.03 -10.76 -26.67
CA THR A 108 3.96 -11.68 -27.00
C THR A 108 3.57 -12.48 -25.74
N PRO A 109 2.28 -12.48 -25.34
CA PRO A 109 1.83 -13.06 -24.06
C PRO A 109 2.21 -14.53 -23.82
N HIS A 110 2.17 -15.34 -24.88
CA HIS A 110 2.45 -16.79 -24.81
C HIS A 110 3.90 -17.16 -25.07
N SER A 111 4.80 -16.19 -25.30
CA SER A 111 6.23 -16.49 -25.46
C SER A 111 6.81 -16.99 -24.13
N ARG A 112 7.65 -18.02 -24.19
CA ARG A 112 8.38 -18.49 -23.01
C ARG A 112 9.43 -17.46 -22.63
N LEU A 113 9.58 -17.20 -21.34
CA LEU A 113 10.59 -16.26 -20.84
C LEU A 113 12.01 -16.68 -21.26
N ALA A 114 12.26 -17.98 -21.40
CA ALA A 114 13.54 -18.52 -21.88
C ALA A 114 13.82 -18.17 -23.34
N GLU A 115 12.80 -18.15 -24.20
CA GLU A 115 12.95 -17.83 -25.64
C GLU A 115 13.26 -16.35 -25.86
N ILE A 116 12.75 -15.50 -24.98
CA ILE A 116 12.97 -14.05 -25.02
C ILE A 116 14.02 -13.56 -24.01
N ALA A 117 14.82 -14.47 -23.43
CA ALA A 117 15.77 -14.15 -22.35
C ALA A 117 16.73 -13.02 -22.73
N ALA A 118 17.19 -12.97 -23.98
CA ALA A 118 18.04 -11.90 -24.48
C ALA A 118 17.36 -10.52 -24.44
N GLN A 119 16.05 -10.45 -24.71
CA GLN A 119 15.27 -9.21 -24.61
C GLN A 119 15.06 -8.79 -23.15
N LEU A 120 14.93 -9.76 -22.24
CA LEU A 120 14.70 -9.53 -20.81
C LEU A 120 15.97 -9.25 -20.01
N SER A 121 17.13 -9.67 -20.50
CA SER A 121 18.42 -9.55 -19.81
C SER A 121 18.72 -8.11 -19.32
N PRO A 122 18.49 -7.03 -20.12
CA PRO A 122 18.65 -5.66 -19.65
C PRO A 122 17.72 -5.30 -18.49
N CYS A 123 16.57 -5.95 -18.35
CA CYS A 123 15.56 -5.63 -17.35
C CYS A 123 15.87 -6.18 -15.94
N GLY A 124 17.04 -6.78 -15.75
CA GLY A 124 17.55 -7.20 -14.44
C GLY A 124 17.91 -6.07 -13.48
N VAL A 125 17.97 -4.82 -13.96
CA VAL A 125 18.33 -3.64 -13.15
C VAL A 125 17.29 -2.53 -13.23
N SER A 126 17.22 -1.71 -12.18
CA SER A 126 16.20 -0.65 -12.03
C SER A 126 16.27 0.46 -13.08
N LYS A 127 17.39 0.59 -13.79
CA LYS A 127 17.62 1.62 -14.81
C LYS A 127 16.95 1.31 -16.15
N THR A 128 16.63 0.05 -16.40
CA THR A 128 16.11 -0.46 -17.68
C THR A 128 14.91 -1.39 -17.45
N PRO A 129 13.87 -0.95 -16.72
CA PRO A 129 12.73 -1.80 -16.38
C PRO A 129 11.87 -2.12 -17.60
N LEU A 130 11.13 -3.23 -17.53
CA LEU A 130 9.99 -3.43 -18.42
C LEU A 130 8.92 -2.38 -18.12
N ILE A 131 8.39 -1.75 -19.15
CA ILE A 131 7.29 -0.81 -19.05
C ILE A 131 5.99 -1.58 -19.13
N VAL A 132 5.18 -1.44 -18.09
CA VAL A 132 3.82 -1.98 -18.04
C VAL A 132 2.88 -0.95 -18.65
N LYS A 133 2.07 -1.36 -19.62
CA LYS A 133 1.02 -0.53 -20.22
C LYS A 133 -0.33 -1.23 -20.08
N VAL A 134 -1.39 -0.43 -19.98
CA VAL A 134 -2.79 -0.87 -19.93
C VAL A 134 -3.66 0.09 -20.75
N PRO A 135 -4.84 -0.33 -21.21
CA PRO A 135 -5.81 0.54 -21.84
C PRO A 135 -6.13 1.76 -20.96
N ALA A 136 -6.42 2.90 -21.61
CA ALA A 136 -6.86 4.09 -20.90
C ALA A 136 -8.17 3.82 -20.17
N ILE A 137 -8.18 4.07 -18.85
CA ILE A 137 -9.39 4.04 -18.02
C ILE A 137 -10.22 5.28 -18.34
N LYS A 138 -11.53 5.11 -18.55
CA LYS A 138 -12.47 6.18 -18.87
C LYS A 138 -13.79 5.94 -18.13
N ALA A 139 -14.62 6.97 -18.04
CA ALA A 139 -15.98 6.83 -17.52
C ALA A 139 -16.72 5.70 -18.28
N GLY A 140 -17.49 4.90 -17.54
CA GLY A 140 -18.16 3.71 -18.06
C GLY A 140 -17.29 2.46 -18.24
N SER A 141 -15.97 2.52 -17.98
CA SER A 141 -15.15 1.30 -17.94
C SER A 141 -15.64 0.32 -16.86
N LYS A 142 -15.47 -0.99 -17.11
CA LYS A 142 -15.87 -2.04 -16.17
C LYS A 142 -15.15 -1.83 -14.83
N VAL A 143 -15.92 -1.81 -13.74
CA VAL A 143 -15.37 -1.79 -12.37
C VAL A 143 -14.97 -3.21 -11.97
N GLY A 144 -13.83 -3.35 -11.30
CA GLY A 144 -13.37 -4.64 -10.79
C GLY A 144 -14.39 -5.29 -9.87
N GLU A 145 -14.63 -6.59 -10.07
CA GLU A 145 -15.62 -7.36 -9.31
C GLU A 145 -15.32 -7.41 -7.80
N GLY A 146 -14.05 -7.30 -7.42
CA GLY A 146 -13.63 -7.17 -6.02
C GLY A 146 -14.19 -5.92 -5.36
N LEU A 147 -14.12 -4.76 -6.04
CA LEU A 147 -14.64 -3.50 -5.50
C LEU A 147 -16.18 -3.51 -5.40
N ILE A 148 -16.84 -4.10 -6.38
CA ILE A 148 -18.31 -4.30 -6.36
C ILE A 148 -18.71 -5.18 -5.18
N ARG A 149 -18.01 -6.30 -4.95
CA ARG A 149 -18.24 -7.18 -3.80
C ARG A 149 -17.99 -6.46 -2.48
N PHE A 150 -16.91 -5.70 -2.38
CA PHE A 150 -16.58 -4.90 -1.19
C PHE A 150 -17.72 -3.95 -0.82
N TRP A 151 -18.20 -3.16 -1.77
CA TRP A 151 -19.28 -2.21 -1.51
C TRP A 151 -20.58 -2.89 -1.06
N LYS A 152 -20.92 -4.04 -1.67
CA LYS A 152 -22.10 -4.82 -1.29
C LYS A 152 -21.98 -5.45 0.10
N ALA A 153 -20.78 -5.92 0.48
CA ALA A 153 -20.53 -6.54 1.77
C ALA A 153 -20.40 -5.53 2.91
N LEU A 154 -19.97 -4.30 2.60
CA LEU A 154 -19.68 -3.27 3.59
C LEU A 154 -20.82 -2.97 4.58
N PRO A 155 -22.09 -2.73 4.18
CA PRO A 155 -23.16 -2.45 5.14
C PRO A 155 -23.45 -3.62 6.11
N GLU A 156 -23.13 -4.85 5.71
CA GLU A 156 -23.31 -6.09 6.49
C GLU A 156 -22.05 -6.47 7.29
N ALA A 157 -20.98 -5.66 7.23
CA ALA A 157 -19.77 -5.90 7.99
C ALA A 157 -20.05 -5.88 9.49
N SER A 158 -19.50 -6.87 10.20
CA SER A 158 -19.71 -7.02 11.63
C SER A 158 -18.66 -6.22 12.39
N LEU A 159 -19.10 -5.39 13.35
CA LEU A 159 -18.20 -4.77 14.31
C LEU A 159 -17.96 -5.78 15.44
N VAL A 160 -16.80 -6.42 15.42
CA VAL A 160 -16.39 -7.40 16.43
C VAL A 160 -15.68 -6.66 17.56
N VAL A 161 -16.06 -6.99 18.79
CA VAL A 161 -15.41 -6.51 20.02
C VAL A 161 -14.72 -7.71 20.66
N ASP A 162 -13.40 -7.63 20.80
CA ASP A 162 -12.57 -8.65 21.43
C ASP A 162 -11.71 -8.00 22.51
N GLY A 163 -12.15 -8.08 23.77
CA GLY A 163 -11.58 -7.31 24.88
C GLY A 163 -11.73 -5.80 24.69
N GLU A 164 -10.63 -5.05 24.76
CA GLU A 164 -10.59 -3.61 24.48
C GLU A 164 -10.50 -3.28 22.98
N VAL A 165 -10.53 -4.30 22.14
CA VAL A 165 -10.24 -4.18 20.71
C VAL A 165 -11.52 -4.21 19.90
N GLU A 166 -11.55 -3.36 18.86
CA GLU A 166 -12.61 -3.38 17.87
C GLU A 166 -12.05 -3.51 16.46
N TYR A 167 -12.70 -4.33 15.65
CA TYR A 167 -12.42 -4.42 14.22
C TYR A 167 -13.71 -4.68 13.43
N LEU A 168 -13.76 -4.15 12.21
CA LEU A 168 -14.77 -4.54 11.23
C LEU A 168 -14.32 -5.80 10.53
N GLU A 169 -15.23 -6.77 10.41
CA GLU A 169 -15.03 -8.01 9.67
C GLU A 169 -15.99 -8.06 8.48
N LEU A 170 -15.44 -8.18 7.28
CA LEU A 170 -16.17 -8.36 6.04
C LEU A 170 -16.47 -9.84 5.79
N LYS A 171 -17.67 -10.13 5.30
CA LYS A 171 -18.03 -11.47 4.84
C LYS A 171 -17.79 -11.59 3.34
N GLU A 172 -17.07 -12.65 2.93
CA GLU A 172 -16.84 -13.01 1.52
C GLU A 172 -16.29 -11.86 0.66
N SER A 173 -15.54 -10.94 1.27
CA SER A 173 -15.00 -9.78 0.62
C SER A 173 -13.74 -9.28 1.31
N TYR A 174 -12.98 -8.48 0.59
CA TYR A 174 -11.74 -7.90 1.07
C TYR A 174 -11.82 -6.38 1.07
N ILE A 175 -11.05 -5.75 1.95
CA ILE A 175 -11.02 -4.30 2.07
C ILE A 175 -10.68 -3.69 0.71
N LEU A 176 -11.51 -2.74 0.27
CA LEU A 176 -11.43 -2.09 -1.05
C LEU A 176 -11.45 -3.06 -2.25
N GLY A 177 -11.78 -4.34 -2.05
CA GLY A 177 -11.71 -5.38 -3.07
C GLY A 177 -10.30 -5.92 -3.35
N ASP A 178 -9.33 -5.71 -2.47
CA ASP A 178 -7.95 -6.20 -2.61
C ASP A 178 -7.64 -7.26 -1.53
N GLU A 179 -7.39 -8.49 -1.96
CA GLU A 179 -7.12 -9.63 -1.07
C GLU A 179 -5.90 -9.40 -0.16
N ASN A 180 -4.91 -8.61 -0.60
CA ASN A 180 -3.72 -8.31 0.19
C ASN A 180 -4.01 -7.37 1.37
N LEU A 181 -5.17 -6.70 1.37
CA LEU A 181 -5.62 -5.88 2.49
C LEU A 181 -6.40 -6.68 3.54
N GLY A 182 -6.70 -7.95 3.25
CA GLY A 182 -7.49 -8.81 4.12
C GLY A 182 -8.97 -8.42 4.17
N ASP A 183 -9.71 -9.11 5.01
CA ASP A 183 -11.15 -8.97 5.24
C ASP A 183 -11.47 -8.23 6.56
N ARG A 184 -10.44 -7.90 7.35
CA ARG A 184 -10.57 -7.23 8.64
C ARG A 184 -9.95 -5.84 8.64
N LEU A 185 -10.62 -4.90 9.32
CA LEU A 185 -10.18 -3.52 9.50
C LEU A 185 -10.23 -3.14 10.98
N LEU A 186 -9.07 -2.93 11.59
CA LEU A 186 -9.01 -2.44 12.97
C LEU A 186 -9.70 -1.07 13.09
N VAL A 187 -10.56 -0.93 14.10
CA VAL A 187 -11.26 0.32 14.43
C VAL A 187 -10.50 1.00 15.57
N ARG A 188 -9.70 2.00 15.21
CA ARG A 188 -8.93 2.76 16.19
C ARG A 188 -9.83 3.70 17.00
N PRO A 189 -9.51 3.99 18.27
CA PRO A 189 -10.22 5.02 19.06
C PRO A 189 -10.33 6.37 18.34
N ILE A 190 -9.23 6.82 17.72
CA ILE A 190 -9.20 8.08 16.97
C ILE A 190 -10.19 8.12 15.79
N TYR A 191 -10.57 6.97 15.22
CA TYR A 191 -11.57 6.94 14.16
C TYR A 191 -12.95 7.35 14.69
N LYS A 192 -13.29 6.90 15.91
CA LYS A 192 -14.53 7.27 16.59
C LYS A 192 -14.52 8.73 16.98
N GLU A 193 -13.43 9.20 17.60
CA GLU A 193 -13.27 10.61 17.99
C GLU A 193 -13.43 11.56 16.79
N LEU A 194 -12.80 11.24 15.65
CA LEU A 194 -12.96 12.02 14.41
C LEU A 194 -14.43 12.04 13.94
N CYS A 195 -15.10 10.90 13.97
CA CYS A 195 -16.49 10.78 13.55
C CYS A 195 -17.47 11.51 14.50
N GLU A 196 -17.19 11.50 15.80
CA GLU A 196 -17.92 12.29 16.80
C GLU A 196 -17.70 13.78 16.57
N PHE A 197 -16.46 14.20 16.29
CA PHE A 197 -16.14 15.57 15.94
C PHE A 197 -16.91 16.03 14.69
N PHE A 198 -17.02 15.17 13.67
CA PHE A 198 -17.82 15.49 12.46
C PHE A 198 -19.29 15.72 12.78
N LYS A 199 -19.88 14.93 13.69
CA LYS A 199 -21.29 15.05 14.08
C LYS A 199 -21.55 16.28 14.94
N ALA A 200 -20.60 16.63 15.81
CA ALA A 200 -20.73 17.74 16.75
C ALA A 200 -20.56 19.13 16.09
N ASN A 201 -20.04 19.19 14.87
CA ASN A 201 -19.66 20.45 14.22
C ASN A 201 -20.27 20.57 12.82
N ALA A 202 -20.73 21.77 12.48
CA ALA A 202 -21.45 22.05 11.22
C ALA A 202 -20.55 22.22 9.97
N TYR A 203 -19.35 21.61 9.96
CA TYR A 203 -18.46 21.67 8.79
C TYR A 203 -18.84 20.65 7.73
N ASN A 204 -18.69 21.04 6.47
CA ASN A 204 -18.92 20.16 5.32
C ASN A 204 -17.62 19.74 4.62
N ARG A 205 -16.46 20.27 5.04
CA ARG A 205 -15.17 19.97 4.42
C ARG A 205 -14.17 19.58 5.48
N TRP A 206 -13.73 18.34 5.43
CA TRP A 206 -12.86 17.74 6.42
C TRP A 206 -11.57 17.31 5.76
N VAL A 207 -10.45 17.73 6.32
CA VAL A 207 -9.12 17.26 5.94
C VAL A 207 -8.54 16.52 7.12
N VAL A 208 -8.32 15.22 6.98
CA VAL A 208 -7.60 14.41 7.97
C VAL A 208 -6.21 14.12 7.44
N THR A 209 -5.20 14.63 8.15
CA THR A 209 -3.80 14.46 7.81
C THR A 209 -2.98 13.85 8.94
N GLY A 210 -1.69 13.62 8.70
CA GLY A 210 -0.77 13.00 9.65
C GLY A 210 0.33 12.20 8.95
N THR A 211 1.25 11.62 9.72
CA THR A 211 2.41 10.86 9.21
C THR A 211 2.01 9.84 8.13
N PRO A 212 2.66 9.77 6.95
CA PRO A 212 2.39 8.74 5.96
C PRO A 212 2.53 7.32 6.53
N GLY A 213 1.52 6.47 6.34
CA GLY A 213 1.56 5.06 6.77
C GLY A 213 0.84 4.71 8.07
N ILE A 214 0.17 5.67 8.72
CA ILE A 214 -0.61 5.47 9.97
C ILE A 214 -2.07 5.02 9.76
N GLY A 215 -2.48 4.68 8.53
CA GLY A 215 -3.83 4.18 8.26
C GLY A 215 -4.91 5.23 7.96
N LYS A 216 -4.56 6.37 7.35
CA LYS A 216 -5.55 7.39 6.91
C LYS A 216 -6.52 6.87 5.83
N THR A 217 -6.02 6.06 4.90
CA THR A 217 -6.87 5.35 3.92
C THR A 217 -7.82 4.36 4.60
N PHE A 218 -7.38 3.69 5.67
CA PHE A 218 -8.25 2.79 6.43
C PHE A 218 -9.32 3.56 7.23
N PHE A 219 -9.02 4.77 7.70
CA PHE A 219 -10.04 5.67 8.26
C PHE A 219 -11.12 6.03 7.23
N SER A 220 -10.76 6.30 5.97
CA SER A 220 -11.77 6.58 4.95
C SER A 220 -12.63 5.35 4.64
N VAL A 221 -12.08 4.13 4.69
CA VAL A 221 -12.85 2.87 4.62
C VAL A 221 -13.82 2.73 5.80
N TYR A 222 -13.38 3.01 7.02
CA TYR A 222 -14.26 3.04 8.20
C TYR A 222 -15.42 4.04 8.02
N TYR A 223 -15.14 5.22 7.46
CA TYR A 223 -16.18 6.19 7.16
C TYR A 223 -17.11 5.75 6.01
N MET A 224 -16.59 5.05 4.98
CA MET A 224 -17.42 4.41 3.95
C MET A 224 -18.38 3.41 4.57
N TRP A 225 -17.96 2.65 5.58
CA TRP A 225 -18.84 1.72 6.31
C TRP A 225 -19.98 2.45 7.00
N ILE A 226 -19.70 3.54 7.71
CA ILE A 226 -20.73 4.39 8.32
C ILE A 226 -21.71 4.92 7.26
N ALA A 227 -21.19 5.42 6.13
CA ALA A 227 -22.00 5.94 5.04
C ALA A 227 -22.88 4.86 4.39
N ALA A 228 -22.31 3.68 4.12
CA ALA A 228 -23.03 2.55 3.54
C ALA A 228 -24.15 2.06 4.45
N ARG A 229 -23.91 1.95 5.76
CA ARG A 229 -24.95 1.60 6.76
C ARG A 229 -26.06 2.64 6.83
N ALA A 230 -25.73 3.91 6.64
CA ALA A 230 -26.70 5.00 6.53
C ALA A 230 -27.37 5.09 5.15
N LYS A 231 -27.09 4.15 4.23
CA LYS A 231 -27.60 4.11 2.84
C LYS A 231 -27.29 5.38 2.05
N LYS A 232 -26.17 6.05 2.38
CA LYS A 232 -25.69 7.23 1.66
C LYS A 232 -25.04 6.84 0.33
N THR A 233 -25.12 7.76 -0.62
CA THR A 233 -24.28 7.68 -1.84
C THR A 233 -22.85 8.08 -1.49
N VAL A 234 -21.88 7.30 -1.96
CA VAL A 234 -20.46 7.62 -1.80
C VAL A 234 -19.85 7.90 -3.17
N VAL A 235 -19.27 9.09 -3.32
CA VAL A 235 -18.37 9.41 -4.44
C VAL A 235 -16.95 9.22 -3.93
N TRP A 236 -16.25 8.21 -4.41
CA TRP A 236 -14.89 7.90 -3.94
C TRP A 236 -13.83 8.19 -5.01
N GLN A 237 -12.81 8.95 -4.63
CA GLN A 237 -11.66 9.29 -5.45
C GLN A 237 -10.37 8.71 -4.83
N PRO A 238 -9.96 7.50 -5.24
CA PRO A 238 -8.73 6.88 -4.75
C PRO A 238 -7.46 7.55 -5.29
N PRO A 239 -6.30 7.28 -4.67
CA PRO A 239 -5.02 7.87 -5.06
C PRO A 239 -4.48 7.30 -6.38
N PHE A 240 -4.97 6.16 -6.85
CA PHE A 240 -4.52 5.52 -8.09
C PHE A 240 -5.33 5.91 -9.34
N LEU A 241 -6.56 6.39 -9.17
CA LEU A 241 -7.47 6.71 -10.28
C LEU A 241 -7.15 8.09 -10.91
N PRO A 242 -7.26 8.33 -12.22
CA PRO A 242 -7.10 9.67 -12.78
C PRO A 242 -7.95 10.75 -12.07
N GLU A 243 -7.46 11.99 -11.94
CA GLU A 243 -8.15 13.07 -11.17
C GLU A 243 -9.57 13.39 -11.66
N HIS A 244 -9.84 13.13 -12.94
CA HIS A 244 -11.12 13.40 -13.59
C HIS A 244 -12.11 12.24 -13.47
N LEU A 245 -11.74 11.14 -12.80
CA LEU A 245 -12.60 9.98 -12.60
C LEU A 245 -12.90 9.77 -11.10
N SER A 246 -14.05 9.17 -10.83
CA SER A 246 -14.51 8.79 -9.49
C SER A 246 -15.29 7.49 -9.54
N TYR A 247 -15.26 6.71 -8.47
CA TYR A 247 -16.24 5.64 -8.28
C TYR A 247 -17.51 6.23 -7.64
N LEU A 248 -18.65 6.04 -8.30
CA LEU A 248 -19.97 6.33 -7.77
C LEU A 248 -20.53 5.05 -7.15
N MET A 249 -20.69 5.04 -5.83
CA MET A 249 -21.12 3.88 -5.05
C MET A 249 -22.51 4.17 -4.48
N THR A 250 -23.51 3.44 -4.96
CA THR A 250 -24.93 3.62 -4.61
C THR A 250 -25.55 2.28 -4.19
N SER A 251 -26.82 2.29 -3.78
CA SER A 251 -27.56 1.05 -3.55
C SER A 251 -27.70 0.16 -4.79
N ARG A 252 -27.53 0.72 -6.01
CA ARG A 252 -27.59 -0.04 -7.27
C ARG A 252 -26.28 -0.76 -7.60
N GLY A 253 -25.15 -0.29 -7.06
CA GLY A 253 -23.85 -0.87 -7.34
C GLY A 253 -22.74 0.17 -7.34
N VAL A 254 -21.64 -0.17 -8.03
CA VAL A 254 -20.46 0.68 -8.18
C VAL A 254 -20.24 0.95 -9.66
N GLU A 255 -20.13 2.21 -10.03
CA GLU A 255 -19.90 2.67 -11.39
C GLU A 255 -18.67 3.57 -11.43
N LEU A 256 -17.92 3.52 -12.53
CA LEU A 256 -16.84 4.45 -12.77
C LEU A 256 -17.34 5.60 -13.63
N VAL A 257 -17.29 6.80 -13.11
CA VAL A 257 -17.88 8.01 -13.72
C VAL A 257 -16.84 9.13 -13.82
N GLY A 258 -17.06 10.07 -14.73
CA GLY A 258 -16.33 11.33 -14.73
C GLY A 258 -16.75 12.18 -13.54
N THR A 259 -15.77 12.82 -12.90
CA THR A 259 -15.97 13.68 -11.72
C THR A 259 -16.95 14.83 -11.95
N TRP A 260 -17.19 15.19 -13.22
CA TRP A 260 -18.05 16.29 -13.63
C TRP A 260 -19.26 15.85 -14.44
N ASP A 261 -19.52 14.55 -14.50
CA ASP A 261 -20.59 14.00 -15.31
C ASP A 261 -21.97 14.27 -14.66
N SER A 262 -23.01 14.24 -15.49
CA SER A 262 -24.41 14.40 -15.06
C SER A 262 -24.78 13.43 -13.94
N GLU A 263 -24.27 12.21 -14.00
CA GLU A 263 -24.54 11.11 -13.09
C GLU A 263 -24.15 11.45 -11.65
N ILE A 264 -22.98 12.09 -11.47
CA ILE A 264 -22.58 12.61 -10.16
C ILE A 264 -23.52 13.75 -9.76
N THR A 265 -23.77 14.69 -10.66
CA THR A 265 -24.63 15.85 -10.35
C THR A 265 -26.02 15.42 -9.89
N ASP A 266 -26.63 14.46 -10.58
CA ASP A 266 -27.94 13.89 -10.26
C ASP A 266 -27.89 13.14 -8.93
N ALA A 267 -26.85 12.32 -8.71
CA ALA A 267 -26.68 11.60 -7.45
C ALA A 267 -26.52 12.55 -6.26
N LEU A 268 -25.77 13.65 -6.43
CA LEU A 268 -25.58 14.69 -5.42
C LEU A 268 -26.86 15.50 -5.16
N ALA A 269 -27.71 15.67 -6.17
CA ALA A 269 -28.98 16.40 -6.04
C ALA A 269 -30.09 15.55 -5.40
N THR A 270 -30.07 14.24 -5.60
CA THR A 270 -31.17 13.33 -5.24
C THR A 270 -30.89 12.48 -3.99
N SER A 271 -29.67 12.53 -3.43
CA SER A 271 -29.30 11.73 -2.26
C SER A 271 -28.42 12.49 -1.26
N ASP A 272 -28.45 12.05 0.00
CA ASP A 272 -27.47 12.45 1.01
C ASP A 272 -26.13 11.80 0.67
N ALA A 273 -25.32 12.53 -0.10
CA ALA A 273 -24.07 12.06 -0.65
C ALA A 273 -22.85 12.53 0.17
N VAL A 274 -21.86 11.64 0.28
CA VAL A 274 -20.54 11.97 0.83
C VAL A 274 -19.48 11.80 -0.24
N HIS A 275 -18.57 12.76 -0.31
CA HIS A 275 -17.42 12.71 -1.20
C HIS A 275 -16.16 12.35 -0.40
N ILE A 276 -15.52 11.25 -0.75
CA ILE A 276 -14.32 10.77 -0.07
C ILE A 276 -13.14 10.83 -1.04
N VAL A 277 -12.11 11.58 -0.67
CA VAL A 277 -10.91 11.78 -1.50
C VAL A 277 -9.70 11.27 -0.75
N ASP A 278 -8.89 10.44 -1.38
CA ASP A 278 -7.65 9.92 -0.79
C ASP A 278 -6.42 10.36 -1.60
N GLY A 279 -5.55 11.13 -0.93
CA GLY A 279 -4.22 11.46 -1.41
C GLY A 279 -4.19 12.47 -2.57
N LYS A 280 -5.28 13.19 -2.84
CA LYS A 280 -5.42 14.16 -3.94
C LYS A 280 -6.24 15.38 -3.55
N ALA A 281 -6.15 16.45 -4.34
CA ALA A 281 -6.96 17.64 -4.15
C ALA A 281 -8.43 17.38 -4.52
N PRO A 282 -9.39 17.62 -3.61
CA PRO A 282 -10.81 17.51 -3.92
C PRO A 282 -11.22 18.50 -5.02
N LYS A 283 -12.07 18.04 -5.93
CA LYS A 283 -12.57 18.88 -7.03
C LYS A 283 -14.04 19.28 -6.85
N LEU A 284 -14.85 18.44 -6.21
CA LEU A 284 -16.24 18.76 -5.88
C LEU A 284 -16.30 19.79 -4.75
N ARG A 285 -17.05 20.88 -4.94
CA ARG A 285 -17.02 22.05 -4.03
C ARG A 285 -18.29 22.27 -3.21
N LYS A 286 -19.35 21.47 -3.37
CA LYS A 286 -20.65 21.70 -2.70
C LYS A 286 -21.28 20.43 -2.08
N VAL A 287 -20.43 19.49 -1.69
CA VAL A 287 -20.83 18.21 -1.09
C VAL A 287 -20.12 18.09 0.26
N TRP A 288 -20.69 17.33 1.19
CA TRP A 288 -19.94 16.94 2.37
C TRP A 288 -18.72 16.11 1.93
N THR A 289 -17.50 16.60 2.19
CA THR A 289 -16.26 16.03 1.67
C THR A 289 -15.31 15.67 2.81
N LEU A 290 -14.84 14.42 2.80
CA LEU A 290 -13.72 13.93 3.60
C LEU A 290 -12.50 13.72 2.71
N LEU A 291 -11.49 14.57 2.89
CA LEU A 291 -10.16 14.39 2.34
C LEU A 291 -9.26 13.72 3.36
N VAL A 292 -8.71 12.54 3.01
CA VAL A 292 -7.61 11.92 3.75
C VAL A 292 -6.33 12.10 2.96
N THR A 293 -5.28 12.66 3.56
CA THR A 293 -4.04 12.94 2.82
C THR A 293 -2.81 13.01 3.72
N SER A 294 -1.64 12.74 3.16
CA SER A 294 -0.37 13.07 3.81
C SER A 294 -0.23 14.60 3.97
N PRO A 295 0.67 15.11 4.84
CA PRO A 295 0.86 16.55 5.09
C PRO A 295 1.56 17.22 3.90
N GLN A 296 0.91 17.21 2.74
CA GLN A 296 1.37 17.81 1.50
C GLN A 296 0.46 19.02 1.25
N HIS A 297 0.95 20.21 1.59
CA HIS A 297 0.19 21.46 1.51
C HIS A 297 -0.54 21.63 0.17
N ASN A 298 0.10 21.24 -0.94
CA ASN A 298 -0.48 21.29 -2.28
C ASN A 298 -1.81 20.52 -2.43
N HIS A 299 -2.06 19.47 -1.63
CA HIS A 299 -3.27 18.68 -1.72
C HIS A 299 -4.50 19.33 -1.07
N TYR A 300 -4.31 20.20 -0.09
CA TYR A 300 -5.44 20.68 0.72
C TYR A 300 -5.48 22.20 0.93
N HIS A 301 -4.42 22.95 0.64
CA HIS A 301 -4.41 24.39 0.94
C HIS A 301 -5.53 25.16 0.24
N GLN A 302 -5.86 24.83 -1.02
CA GLN A 302 -6.97 25.48 -1.72
C GLN A 302 -8.32 25.08 -1.11
N PHE A 303 -8.43 23.83 -0.67
CA PHE A 303 -9.63 23.28 -0.04
C PHE A 303 -9.89 23.89 1.34
N LEU A 304 -8.83 24.28 2.06
CA LEU A 304 -8.90 24.96 3.36
C LEU A 304 -9.19 26.47 3.28
N LYS A 305 -9.07 27.10 2.10
CA LYS A 305 -9.41 28.53 1.94
C LYS A 305 -10.91 28.80 2.08
N GLU A 306 -11.74 27.76 2.05
CA GLU A 306 -13.19 27.90 2.19
C GLU A 306 -13.59 27.93 3.67
N ASN A 307 -14.48 28.87 4.04
CA ASN A 307 -14.87 29.16 5.43
C ASN A 307 -15.53 27.98 6.18
N ASN A 308 -15.93 26.92 5.48
CA ASN A 308 -16.58 25.74 6.08
C ASN A 308 -15.69 24.49 6.09
N SER A 309 -14.38 24.68 6.26
CA SER A 309 -13.39 23.61 6.25
C SER A 309 -12.66 23.46 7.59
N LYS A 310 -12.23 22.22 7.89
CA LYS A 310 -11.39 21.91 9.04
C LYS A 310 -10.26 20.94 8.71
N LEU A 311 -9.08 21.27 9.22
CA LEU A 311 -7.89 20.43 9.20
C LEU A 311 -7.76 19.74 10.56
N LEU A 312 -7.66 18.42 10.53
CA LEU A 312 -7.52 17.54 11.68
C LEU A 312 -6.30 16.63 11.51
N TYR A 313 -5.72 16.23 12.63
CA TYR A 313 -4.51 15.41 12.67
C TYR A 313 -4.80 14.05 13.31
N MET A 314 -4.31 13.00 12.65
CA MET A 314 -4.33 11.65 13.18
C MET A 314 -2.92 11.27 13.65
N PRO A 315 -2.75 10.80 14.90
CA PRO A 315 -1.46 10.44 15.43
C PRO A 315 -0.98 9.07 14.89
N PRO A 316 0.33 8.80 15.01
CA PRO A 316 0.88 7.45 14.98
C PRO A 316 0.16 6.53 15.97
N TRP A 317 0.36 5.24 15.77
CA TRP A 317 -0.21 4.20 16.61
C TRP A 317 0.55 4.11 17.93
N SER A 318 -0.17 3.82 19.01
CA SER A 318 0.50 3.36 20.23
C SER A 318 1.10 1.97 20.01
N TYR A 319 2.01 1.56 20.90
CA TYR A 319 2.55 0.22 20.84
C TYR A 319 1.47 -0.85 21.09
N GLU A 320 0.56 -0.57 22.01
CA GLU A 320 -0.59 -1.41 22.36
C GLU A 320 -1.54 -1.57 21.16
N GLU A 321 -1.81 -0.48 20.40
CA GLU A 321 -2.58 -0.56 19.15
C GLU A 321 -1.90 -1.49 18.13
N LEU A 322 -0.56 -1.45 18.04
CA LEU A 322 0.19 -2.32 17.14
C LEU A 322 0.18 -3.78 17.59
N GLN A 323 0.35 -4.05 18.89
CA GLN A 323 0.30 -5.41 19.44
C GLN A 323 -1.07 -6.04 19.18
N THR A 324 -2.10 -5.27 19.43
CA THR A 324 -3.50 -5.60 19.13
C THR A 324 -3.69 -5.93 17.64
N CYS A 325 -3.20 -5.06 16.77
CA CYS A 325 -3.27 -5.26 15.33
C CYS A 325 -2.55 -6.53 14.88
N LYS A 326 -1.37 -6.80 15.45
CA LYS A 326 -0.63 -8.03 15.20
C LYS A 326 -1.44 -9.25 15.65
N ALA A 327 -2.01 -9.26 16.84
CA ALA A 327 -2.80 -10.38 17.32
C ALA A 327 -3.98 -10.74 16.40
N ILE A 328 -4.58 -9.74 15.74
CA ILE A 328 -5.76 -9.95 14.88
C ILE A 328 -5.38 -10.22 13.42
N LEU A 329 -4.45 -9.45 12.87
CA LEU A 329 -4.13 -9.44 11.43
C LEU A 329 -2.84 -10.21 11.10
N TYR A 330 -1.95 -10.40 12.06
CA TYR A 330 -0.68 -11.11 11.92
C TYR A 330 -0.42 -12.10 13.07
N PRO A 331 -1.38 -13.00 13.40
CA PRO A 331 -1.27 -13.88 14.56
C PRO A 331 -0.15 -14.91 14.43
N ASP A 332 0.21 -15.30 13.20
CA ASP A 332 1.25 -16.30 12.96
C ASP A 332 2.66 -15.67 13.04
N GLU A 333 3.45 -16.11 14.01
CA GLU A 333 4.87 -15.73 14.17
C GLU A 333 5.72 -16.05 12.93
N ARG A 334 5.30 -17.00 12.09
CA ARG A 334 5.97 -17.32 10.81
C ARG A 334 5.73 -16.24 9.74
N ILE A 335 4.75 -15.37 9.93
CA ILE A 335 4.41 -14.26 9.03
C ILE A 335 5.06 -12.96 9.53
N LEU A 336 4.99 -12.71 10.84
CA LEU A 336 5.60 -11.56 11.49
C LEU A 336 5.99 -11.95 12.92
N PRO A 337 7.29 -12.19 13.18
CA PRO A 337 7.77 -12.40 14.54
C PRO A 337 7.54 -11.17 15.40
N THR A 338 7.09 -11.36 16.64
CA THR A 338 6.94 -10.28 17.61
C THR A 338 8.27 -9.56 17.84
N THR A 339 9.36 -10.31 17.97
CA THR A 339 10.73 -9.77 18.11
C THR A 339 11.13 -8.83 16.97
N LEU A 340 10.77 -9.16 15.72
CA LEU A 340 11.02 -8.28 14.58
C LEU A 340 10.15 -7.03 14.64
N MET A 341 8.86 -7.19 14.97
CA MET A 341 7.94 -6.06 15.13
C MET A 341 8.46 -5.06 16.16
N ASP A 342 8.89 -5.55 17.33
CA ASP A 342 9.38 -4.74 18.45
C ASP A 342 10.63 -3.95 18.04
N ARG A 343 11.60 -4.63 17.42
CA ARG A 343 12.82 -3.99 16.90
C ARG A 343 12.51 -2.90 15.87
N VAL A 344 11.56 -3.13 14.97
CA VAL A 344 11.18 -2.13 13.97
C VAL A 344 10.44 -0.97 14.62
N PHE A 345 9.60 -1.22 15.63
CA PHE A 345 8.90 -0.18 16.41
C PHE A 345 9.89 0.74 17.14
N GLU A 346 10.97 0.21 17.72
CA GLU A 346 12.00 1.03 18.38
C GLU A 346 12.62 2.11 17.47
N TRP A 347 12.59 1.90 16.15
CA TRP A 347 13.13 2.84 15.16
C TRP A 347 12.04 3.69 14.48
N TYR A 348 10.95 3.06 14.06
CA TYR A 348 9.89 3.69 13.27
C TYR A 348 8.70 4.16 14.10
N GLY A 349 8.69 3.94 15.42
CA GLY A 349 7.57 4.24 16.29
C GLY A 349 6.24 3.69 15.77
N GLY A 350 5.17 4.44 16.01
CA GLY A 350 3.78 4.08 15.70
C GLY A 350 3.38 4.07 14.22
N VAL A 351 4.20 3.58 13.29
CA VAL A 351 3.86 3.59 11.86
C VAL A 351 3.66 2.15 11.33
N PRO A 352 2.41 1.62 11.32
CA PRO A 352 2.10 0.24 10.92
C PRO A 352 2.62 -0.17 9.55
N ARG A 353 2.70 0.79 8.61
CA ARG A 353 3.30 0.52 7.29
C ARG A 353 4.70 -0.07 7.40
N TYR A 354 5.51 0.42 8.34
CA TYR A 354 6.87 -0.07 8.56
C TYR A 354 6.85 -1.26 9.52
N VAL A 355 6.20 -1.08 10.68
CA VAL A 355 6.24 -2.03 11.80
C VAL A 355 5.53 -3.35 11.52
N LEU A 356 4.44 -3.34 10.74
CA LEU A 356 3.65 -4.53 10.41
C LEU A 356 3.86 -4.95 8.96
N ALA A 357 3.36 -4.14 8.01
CA ALA A 357 3.26 -4.54 6.61
C ALA A 357 4.63 -4.79 5.96
N ARG A 358 5.58 -3.85 6.12
CA ARG A 358 6.93 -4.00 5.57
C ARG A 358 7.77 -5.00 6.33
N ALA A 359 7.68 -5.03 7.66
CA ALA A 359 8.38 -6.04 8.46
C ALA A 359 7.98 -7.45 8.03
N SER A 360 6.68 -7.75 7.93
CA SER A 360 6.18 -9.04 7.47
C SER A 360 6.60 -9.37 6.04
N THR A 361 6.49 -8.40 5.14
CA THR A 361 6.94 -8.53 3.74
C THR A 361 8.42 -8.90 3.65
N GLU A 362 9.27 -8.14 4.34
CA GLU A 362 10.72 -8.34 4.31
C GLU A 362 11.11 -9.64 5.00
N PHE A 363 10.43 -10.01 6.10
CA PHE A 363 10.63 -11.29 6.77
C PHE A 363 10.42 -12.47 5.82
N LYS A 364 9.28 -12.50 5.12
CA LYS A 364 8.98 -13.49 4.09
C LYS A 364 10.00 -13.46 2.96
N ARG A 365 10.34 -12.28 2.45
CA ARG A 365 11.30 -12.11 1.33
C ARG A 365 12.69 -12.63 1.67
N LYS A 366 13.08 -12.52 2.94
CA LYS A 366 14.37 -12.96 3.50
C LYS A 366 14.35 -14.40 4.01
N GLY A 367 13.30 -15.16 3.71
CA GLY A 367 13.22 -16.58 4.06
C GLY A 367 13.12 -16.81 5.57
N GLY A 368 12.48 -15.90 6.30
CA GLY A 368 12.33 -16.00 7.76
C GLY A 368 13.54 -15.56 8.56
N ASN A 369 14.50 -14.84 7.95
CA ASN A 369 15.64 -14.28 8.68
C ASN A 369 15.31 -12.87 9.22
N GLU A 370 15.14 -12.75 10.54
CA GLU A 370 14.77 -11.50 11.21
C GLU A 370 15.82 -10.39 11.03
N ASP A 371 17.11 -10.70 11.15
CA ASP A 371 18.17 -9.68 11.02
C ASP A 371 18.22 -9.12 9.60
N ALA A 372 18.20 -9.99 8.59
CA ALA A 372 18.19 -9.57 7.20
C ALA A 372 16.91 -8.79 6.83
N ALA A 373 15.78 -9.11 7.45
CA ALA A 373 14.52 -8.40 7.28
C ALA A 373 14.57 -7.02 7.92
N PHE A 374 15.01 -6.94 9.18
CA PHE A 374 15.21 -5.69 9.91
C PHE A 374 16.13 -4.74 9.14
N GLN A 375 17.29 -5.23 8.67
CA GLN A 375 18.21 -4.43 7.86
C GLN A 375 17.56 -3.91 6.58
N ALA A 376 16.74 -4.73 5.89
CA ALA A 376 16.05 -4.32 4.68
C ALA A 376 14.95 -3.27 4.94
N VAL A 377 14.21 -3.40 6.05
CA VAL A 377 13.22 -2.40 6.47
C VAL A 377 13.92 -1.08 6.81
N ASN A 378 14.96 -1.13 7.65
CA ASN A 378 15.66 0.04 8.18
C ASN A 378 16.55 0.75 7.16
N GLN A 379 16.98 0.10 6.07
CA GLN A 379 17.83 0.71 5.04
C GLN A 379 17.35 2.12 4.64
N ARG A 380 16.05 2.25 4.38
CA ARG A 380 15.42 3.51 3.95
C ARG A 380 15.35 4.57 5.06
N LEU A 381 15.34 4.17 6.33
CA LEU A 381 15.44 5.10 7.46
C LEU A 381 16.89 5.54 7.66
N THR A 382 17.86 4.62 7.58
CA THR A 382 19.29 4.94 7.64
C THR A 382 19.67 5.94 6.54
N GLU A 383 19.22 5.71 5.30
CA GLU A 383 19.39 6.67 4.19
C GLU A 383 18.76 8.03 4.50
N ALA A 384 17.64 8.07 5.23
CA ALA A 384 16.96 9.30 5.59
C ALA A 384 17.69 10.05 6.72
N ILE A 385 18.17 9.33 7.73
CA ILE A 385 19.00 9.86 8.82
C ILE A 385 20.28 10.47 8.27
N ASN A 386 20.84 9.91 7.20
CA ASN A 386 22.10 10.35 6.59
C ASN A 386 21.92 11.37 5.44
N ARG A 387 20.69 11.81 5.15
CA ARG A 387 20.41 12.74 4.04
C ARG A 387 20.45 14.21 4.50
N GLY A 388 21.04 15.08 3.68
CA GLY A 388 21.02 16.55 3.88
C GLY A 388 21.94 17.04 5.00
N GLY A 389 22.09 18.36 5.16
CA GLY A 389 22.81 18.96 6.30
C GLY A 389 21.98 18.86 7.58
N ILE A 390 22.54 18.34 8.67
CA ILE A 390 21.74 18.04 9.87
C ILE A 390 21.14 19.29 10.52
N MET A 391 21.86 20.40 10.42
CA MET A 391 21.43 21.69 10.93
C MET A 391 20.15 22.19 10.26
N ASP A 392 19.93 21.87 8.98
CA ASP A 392 18.70 22.23 8.28
C ASP A 392 17.51 21.39 8.79
N VAL A 393 17.76 20.12 9.10
CA VAL A 393 16.78 19.22 9.74
C VAL A 393 16.40 19.74 11.12
N MET A 394 17.38 20.10 11.95
CA MET A 394 17.12 20.61 13.29
C MET A 394 16.41 21.97 13.26
N LYS A 395 16.85 22.91 12.40
CA LYS A 395 16.22 24.22 12.26
C LYS A 395 14.76 24.11 11.84
N ALA A 396 14.45 23.25 10.89
CA ALA A 396 13.07 23.10 10.45
C ALA A 396 12.19 22.30 11.41
N PHE A 397 12.76 21.31 12.08
CA PHE A 397 12.08 20.62 13.19
C PHE A 397 11.71 21.62 14.29
N GLN A 398 12.63 22.51 14.67
CA GLN A 398 12.38 23.59 15.62
C GLN A 398 11.36 24.62 15.10
N ALA A 399 11.37 24.90 13.79
CA ALA A 399 10.38 25.76 13.14
C ALA A 399 8.98 25.12 13.04
N LYS A 400 8.82 23.85 13.44
CA LYS A 400 7.56 23.09 13.44
C LYS A 400 6.84 23.06 12.08
N THR A 401 7.60 23.12 10.98
CA THR A 401 7.02 23.13 9.63
C THR A 401 6.71 21.71 9.16
N PRO A 402 5.46 21.43 8.74
CA PRO A 402 5.06 20.10 8.25
C PRO A 402 5.39 19.88 6.77
N ASP A 403 5.86 20.91 6.06
CA ASP A 403 6.15 20.86 4.63
C ASP A 403 7.44 20.10 4.34
N GLY A 404 7.27 18.82 3.96
CA GLY A 404 7.94 18.05 2.89
C GLY A 404 9.46 18.05 2.70
N GLN A 405 10.22 18.93 3.33
CA GLN A 405 11.67 19.05 3.20
C GLN A 405 12.40 17.96 4.00
N PHE A 406 11.74 17.39 5.02
CA PHE A 406 12.30 16.34 5.89
C PHE A 406 11.63 15.00 5.68
N SER A 407 12.40 13.92 5.88
CA SER A 407 11.86 12.58 5.73
C SER A 407 10.82 12.32 6.83
N HIS A 408 9.60 11.99 6.44
CA HIS A 408 8.54 11.52 7.35
C HIS A 408 8.89 10.21 8.10
N ARG A 409 10.07 9.65 7.81
CA ARG A 409 10.66 8.50 8.51
C ARG A 409 11.41 8.93 9.78
N VAL A 410 11.87 10.18 9.87
CA VAL A 410 12.63 10.68 11.02
C VAL A 410 11.81 11.56 11.94
N VAL A 411 10.79 12.24 11.43
CA VAL A 411 9.91 13.12 12.20
C VAL A 411 8.46 12.74 11.95
N HIS A 412 7.67 12.66 13.02
CA HIS A 412 6.26 12.34 12.98
C HIS A 412 5.40 13.49 13.51
N ILE A 413 4.16 13.52 13.03
CA ILE A 413 3.10 14.43 13.48
C ILE A 413 2.26 13.73 14.54
N TYR A 414 2.32 14.18 15.79
CA TYR A 414 1.55 13.65 16.91
C TYR A 414 0.39 14.59 17.28
N SER A 415 -0.63 14.04 17.96
CA SER A 415 -1.70 14.83 18.58
C SER A 415 -1.12 15.86 19.53
N HIS A 416 -1.68 17.06 19.56
CA HIS A 416 -1.25 18.06 20.53
C HIS A 416 -1.56 17.58 21.97
N PRO A 417 -0.73 17.89 22.98
CA PRO A 417 -0.98 17.49 24.37
C PRO A 417 -2.30 17.98 24.96
N SER A 418 -2.95 18.98 24.34
CA SER A 418 -4.28 19.44 24.75
C SER A 418 -5.41 18.48 24.34
N GLY A 419 -5.13 17.46 23.52
CA GLY A 419 -6.15 16.56 22.97
C GLY A 419 -6.95 17.15 21.80
N GLU A 420 -6.72 18.40 21.43
CA GLU A 420 -7.42 19.04 20.31
C GLU A 420 -7.00 18.42 18.96
N LEU A 421 -7.97 17.85 18.24
CA LEU A 421 -7.77 17.23 16.92
C LEU A 421 -7.26 18.20 15.84
N THR A 422 -7.48 19.51 16.01
CA THR A 422 -7.05 20.57 15.10
C THR A 422 -5.61 21.00 15.31
N ARG A 423 -4.95 20.52 16.37
CA ARG A 423 -3.59 20.88 16.73
C ARG A 423 -2.70 19.65 16.68
N TYR A 424 -1.42 19.90 16.41
CA TYR A 424 -0.41 18.86 16.40
C TYR A 424 0.88 19.34 17.07
N HIS A 425 1.78 18.41 17.33
CA HIS A 425 3.18 18.71 17.55
C HIS A 425 4.05 17.76 16.72
N LEU A 426 5.28 18.19 16.44
CA LEU A 426 6.28 17.34 15.79
C LEU A 426 7.16 16.70 16.87
N SER A 427 7.47 15.42 16.69
CA SER A 427 8.45 14.70 17.51
C SER A 427 9.30 13.80 16.62
N TRP A 428 10.48 13.41 17.10
CA TRP A 428 11.27 12.38 16.44
C TRP A 428 10.45 11.10 16.29
N ALA A 429 10.76 10.33 15.25
CA ALA A 429 10.06 9.10 14.97
C ALA A 429 10.12 8.10 16.13
N SER A 430 11.25 8.11 16.86
CA SER A 430 11.54 7.31 18.04
C SER A 430 12.74 7.88 18.81
N HIS A 431 12.97 7.38 20.01
CA HIS A 431 14.18 7.68 20.79
C HIS A 431 15.47 7.21 20.08
N GLN A 432 15.42 6.11 19.31
CA GLN A 432 16.59 5.65 18.54
C GLN A 432 16.94 6.61 17.41
N VAL A 433 15.92 7.14 16.72
CA VAL A 433 16.13 8.18 15.70
C VAL A 433 16.66 9.46 16.32
N GLU A 434 16.10 9.91 17.44
CA GLU A 434 16.61 11.07 18.18
C GLU A 434 18.09 10.88 18.54
N SER A 435 18.43 9.75 19.16
CA SER A 435 19.81 9.43 19.55
C SER A 435 20.76 9.41 18.35
N ALA A 436 20.33 8.84 17.22
CA ALA A 436 21.13 8.78 15.99
C ALA A 436 21.35 10.17 15.38
N MET A 437 20.30 11.01 15.37
CA MET A 437 20.38 12.38 14.89
C MET A 437 21.28 13.25 15.78
N THR A 438 21.15 13.16 17.10
CA THR A 438 22.00 13.90 18.05
C THR A 438 23.48 13.55 17.87
N LYS A 439 23.81 12.25 17.81
CA LYS A 439 25.20 11.79 17.57
C LYS A 439 25.77 12.32 16.26
N ARG A 440 24.96 12.34 15.20
CA ARG A 440 25.38 12.89 13.90
C ARG A 440 25.63 14.39 13.99
N CYS A 441 24.85 15.13 14.78
CA CYS A 441 25.02 16.56 14.98
C CYS A 441 26.34 16.88 15.68
N GLU A 442 26.66 16.13 16.74
CA GLU A 442 27.94 16.24 17.45
C GLU A 442 29.14 15.96 16.52
N GLN A 443 29.02 14.97 15.63
CA GLN A 443 30.07 14.65 14.66
C GLN A 443 30.30 15.76 13.62
N GLU A 444 29.24 16.33 13.05
CA GLU A 444 29.37 17.43 12.07
C GLU A 444 29.99 18.68 12.73
N LEU A 445 29.56 19.04 13.94
CA LEU A 445 30.14 20.17 14.69
C LEU A 445 31.63 19.97 15.01
N CYS A 446 32.04 18.73 15.34
CA CYS A 446 33.42 18.40 15.63
C CYS A 446 34.32 18.46 14.37
N ILE A 447 33.76 18.21 13.18
CA ILE A 447 34.47 18.26 11.89
C ILE A 447 34.58 19.70 11.36
N ASP A 448 33.59 20.56 11.64
CA ASP A 448 33.59 21.95 11.14
C ASP A 448 34.47 22.90 11.98
N LEU A 449 34.66 22.62 13.28
CA LEU A 449 35.50 23.42 14.18
C LEU A 449 36.97 23.57 13.73
N PRO A 450 37.65 22.52 13.22
CA PRO A 450 39.01 22.63 12.67
C PRO A 450 39.10 23.28 11.29
N ASN A 451 38.00 23.44 10.55
CA ASN A 451 37.98 24.04 9.21
C ASN A 451 37.66 25.55 9.22
N LEU A 452 37.37 26.10 10.39
CA LEU A 452 37.06 27.52 10.66
C LEU A 452 38.20 28.27 11.36
N LEU A 453 39.25 27.56 11.75
CA LEU A 453 40.52 28.06 12.29
C LEU A 453 41.62 27.88 11.25
#